data_AF-A0A917HH63-F1
#
_entry.id   AF-A0A917HH63-F1
#
_cell.length_a   1.000
_cell.length_b   1.000
_cell.length_c   1.000
_cell.angle_alpha   90.00
_cell.angle_beta   90.00
_cell.angle_gamma   90.00
#
_symmetry.space_group_name_H-M   'P 1'
#
loop_
_entity.id
_entity.type
_entity.pdbx_description
1 polymer ?
#
loop_
_entity_poly.entity_id
_entity_poly.type
_entity_poly.pdbx_seq_one_letter_code
_entity_poly.pdbx_strand_id
1 'polypeptide(L)' 'MKIYVILSFNEEGMDNVYVGDDEEKALAFTPADFENCDALFVEIWEDGEKVDDFRLEETKNID' A
#
# COMPACT_ATOMS: atom_id res chain seq x y z
N MET A 1 8.11 8.17 -14.44
CA MET A 1 6.65 8.17 -14.09
C MET A 1 6.47 7.21 -12.93
N LYS A 2 5.80 7.61 -11.85
CA LYS A 2 5.65 6.77 -10.65
C LYS A 2 4.44 5.85 -10.74
N ILE A 3 4.58 4.64 -10.21
CA ILE A 3 3.50 3.69 -9.98
C ILE A 3 3.55 3.27 -8.51
N TYR A 4 2.39 3.30 -7.88
CA TYR A 4 2.16 2.88 -6.50
C TYR A 4 1.45 1.53 -6.53
N VAL A 5 2.07 0.53 -5.92
CA VAL A 5 1.52 -0.83 -5.76
C VAL A 5 1.19 -1.03 -4.29
N ILE A 6 -0.08 -1.26 -3.97
CA ILE A 6 -0.52 -1.55 -2.60
C ILE A 6 -0.62 -3.06 -2.44
N LEU A 7 0.08 -3.56 -1.42
CA LEU A 7 0.20 -4.96 -1.08
C LEU A 7 -0.51 -5.22 0.25
N SER A 8 -1.56 -6.04 0.21
CA SER A 8 -2.20 -6.59 1.40
C SER A 8 -1.51 -7.91 1.76
N PHE A 9 -1.13 -8.09 3.01
CA PHE A 9 -0.58 -9.32 3.55
C PHE A 9 -1.54 -9.91 4.58
N ASN A 10 -1.72 -11.22 4.49
CA ASN A 10 -2.56 -12.00 5.40
C ASN A 10 -2.03 -13.43 5.58
N GLU A 11 -2.75 -14.25 6.33
CA GLU A 11 -2.40 -15.65 6.56
C GLU A 11 -2.31 -16.50 5.27
N GLU A 12 -3.02 -16.12 4.21
CA GLU A 12 -3.02 -16.84 2.92
C GLU A 12 -1.87 -16.41 2.01
N GLY A 13 -1.36 -15.19 2.17
CA GLY A 13 -0.20 -14.69 1.43
C GLY A 13 -0.22 -13.18 1.23
N MET A 14 0.11 -12.77 0.00
CA MET A 14 0.24 -11.38 -0.42
C MET A 14 -0.60 -11.14 -1.66
N ASP A 15 -1.45 -10.12 -1.62
CA ASP A 15 -2.29 -9.70 -2.74
C ASP A 15 -2.02 -8.24 -3.14
N ASN A 16 -1.96 -7.99 -4.45
CA ASN A 16 -1.94 -6.64 -4.99
C ASN A 16 -3.36 -6.08 -5.00
N VAL A 17 -3.67 -5.19 -4.07
CA VAL A 17 -5.02 -4.63 -3.91
C VAL A 17 -5.23 -3.30 -4.64
N TYR A 18 -4.13 -2.63 -5.03
CA TYR A 18 -4.15 -1.47 -5.91
C TYR A 18 -2.86 -1.35 -6.72
N VAL A 19 -2.98 -0.91 -7.98
CA VAL A 19 -1.85 -0.53 -8.85
C VAL A 19 -2.28 0.71 -9.63
N GLY A 20 -1.56 1.82 -9.48
CA GLY A 20 -1.90 3.06 -10.19
C GLY A 20 -0.88 4.16 -9.98
N ASP A 21 -1.13 5.32 -10.60
CA ASP A 21 -0.26 6.51 -10.55
C ASP A 21 -0.78 7.61 -9.60
N ASP A 22 -1.97 7.44 -9.04
CA ASP A 22 -2.55 8.35 -8.03
C ASP A 22 -1.93 8.12 -6.65
N GLU A 23 -0.98 9.00 -6.29
CA GLU A 23 -0.27 9.01 -5.01
C GLU A 23 -1.20 9.26 -3.82
N GLU A 24 -2.09 10.26 -3.92
CA GLU A 24 -2.96 10.65 -2.81
C GLU A 24 -3.89 9.50 -2.43
N LYS A 25 -4.46 8.82 -3.43
CA LYS A 25 -5.28 7.63 -3.21
C LYS A 25 -4.46 6.47 -2.64
N ALA A 26 -3.28 6.20 -3.21
CA ALA A 26 -2.43 5.10 -2.77
C ALA A 26 -2.04 5.24 -1.29
N LEU A 27 -1.68 6.46 -0.87
CA LEU A 27 -1.23 6.75 0.49
C LEU A 27 -2.39 6.93 1.49
N ALA A 28 -3.62 7.09 1.02
CA ALA A 28 -4.81 7.18 1.87
C ALA A 28 -5.35 5.81 2.32
N PHE A 29 -4.91 4.71 1.69
CA PHE A 29 -5.34 3.38 2.07
C PHE A 29 -4.82 2.97 3.45
N THR A 30 -5.67 2.24 4.16
CA THR A 30 -5.38 1.63 5.47
C THR A 30 -5.69 0.14 5.43
N PRO A 31 -5.14 -0.68 6.35
CA PRO A 31 -5.48 -2.09 6.44
C PRO A 31 -6.99 -2.35 6.54
N ALA A 32 -7.74 -1.46 7.20
CA ALA A 32 -9.20 -1.58 7.38
C ALA A 32 -10.01 -1.44 6.08
N ASP A 33 -9.41 -0.93 4.99
CA ASP A 33 -10.06 -0.80 3.69
C ASP A 33 -10.12 -2.13 2.91
N PHE A 34 -9.41 -3.17 3.38
CA PHE A 34 -9.30 -4.46 2.70
C PHE A 34 -9.73 -5.61 3.60
N GLU A 35 -10.45 -6.58 3.02
CA GLU A 35 -10.88 -7.78 3.73
C GLU A 35 -9.67 -8.68 4.02
N ASN A 36 -9.61 -9.24 5.24
CA ASN A 36 -8.51 -10.09 5.69
C ASN A 36 -7.13 -9.48 5.40
N CYS A 37 -6.87 -8.27 5.91
CA CYS A 37 -5.57 -7.59 5.77
C CYS A 37 -4.91 -7.40 7.13
N ASP A 38 -3.84 -8.16 7.40
CA ASP A 38 -3.06 -8.06 8.63
C ASP A 38 -1.97 -6.98 8.54
N ALA A 39 -1.46 -6.73 7.34
CA ALA A 39 -0.51 -5.66 7.08
C ALA A 39 -0.64 -5.11 5.66
N LEU A 40 -0.54 -3.79 5.53
CA LEU A 40 -0.60 -3.09 4.26
C LEU A 40 0.72 -2.39 3.96
N PHE A 41 1.22 -2.52 2.75
CA PHE A 41 2.43 -1.86 2.28
C PHE A 41 2.17 -1.14 0.96
N VAL A 42 2.95 -0.10 0.71
CA VAL A 42 3.07 0.54 -0.60
C VAL A 42 4.47 0.31 -1.13
N GLU A 43 4.58 -0.13 -2.38
CA GLU A 43 5.80 -0.05 -3.16
C GLU A 43 5.70 1.10 -4.17
N ILE A 44 6.75 1.90 -4.27
CA ILE A 44 6.86 2.99 -5.23
C ILE A 44 7.85 2.55 -6.31
N TRP A 45 7.39 2.57 -7.55
CA TRP A 45 8.14 2.19 -8.73
C TRP A 45 8.32 3.39 -9.64
N GLU A 46 9.52 3.59 -10.17
CA GLU A 46 9.84 4.63 -11.14
C GLU A 46 10.73 4.07 -12.25
N ASP A 47 10.37 4.34 -13.49
CA ASP A 47 11.11 3.92 -14.70
C ASP A 47 11.41 2.41 -14.77
N GLY A 48 10.52 1.59 -14.19
CA GLY A 48 10.58 0.14 -14.20
C GLY A 48 11.37 -0.48 -13.03
N GLU A 49 11.90 0.35 -12.13
CA GLU A 49 12.61 -0.09 -10.94
C GLU A 49 11.86 0.31 -9.66
N LYS A 50 11.92 -0.53 -8.63
CA LYS A 50 11.40 -0.17 -7.30
C LYS A 50 12.35 0.83 -6.66
N VAL A 51 11.82 1.98 -6.25
CA VAL A 51 12.60 3.07 -5.66
C VAL A 51 12.36 3.23 -4.16
N ASP A 52 11.20 2.80 -3.65
CA ASP A 52 10.88 2.87 -2.22
C ASP A 52 9.80 1.84 -1.85
N ASP A 53 9.72 1.49 -0.56
CA ASP A 53 8.59 0.78 0.03
C ASP A 53 8.46 1.02 1.53
N PHE A 54 7.23 1.14 2.00
CA PHE A 54 6.95 1.30 3.43
C PHE A 54 5.56 0.79 3.80
N ARG A 55 5.37 0.56 5.11
CA ARG A 55 4.11 0.10 5.66
C ARG A 55 3.12 1.26 5.73
N LEU A 56 1.89 1.03 5.28
CA LEU A 56 0.76 1.93 5.50
C LEU A 56 0.13 1.57 6.86
N GLU A 57 0.34 2.43 7.84
CA GLU A 57 -0.27 2.30 9.16
C GLU A 57 -1.58 3.06 9.20
N GLU A 58 -2.51 2.62 10.06
CA GLU A 58 -3.62 3.47 10.46
C GLU A 58 -3.05 4.78 11.02
N THR A 59 -3.47 5.91 10.47
CA THR A 59 -3.12 7.21 11.04
C THR A 59 -3.73 7.28 12.43
N LYS A 60 -2.96 6.88 13.45
CA LYS A 60 -3.36 7.09 14.84
C LYS A 60 -3.35 8.59 15.06
N ASN A 61 -4.52 9.21 14.99
CA ASN A 61 -4.73 10.52 15.57
C ASN A 61 -4.43 10.38 17.07
N ILE A 62 -3.24 10.82 17.47
CA ILE A 62 -2.90 10.98 18.87
C ILE A 62 -3.53 12.33 19.27
N ASP A 63 -4.73 12.27 19.86
CA ASP A 63 -5.35 13.40 20.56
C ASP A 63 -4.57 13.77 21.84
#